data_AF-A0A7W0WQL6-F1
#
_entry.id   AF-A0A7W0WQL6-F1
#
_cell.length_a   1.000
_cell.length_b   1.000
_cell.length_c   1.000
_cell.angle_alpha   90.00
_cell.angle_beta   90.00
_cell.angle_gamma   90.00
#
_symmetry.space_group_name_H-M   'P 1'
#
loop_
_entity.id
_entity.type
_entity.pdbx_description
1 polymer ?
#
loop_
_entity_poly.entity_id
_entity_poly.type
_entity_poly.pdbx_seq_one_letter_code
_entity_poly.pdbx_strand_id
1 'polypeptide(L)'
;QLQWSSDPNAMKFVFVAGNEEFDQGPITAATAMKDAAAKDISVQLIFCGSKDETWERAAKLAQSDLMTIDQNQVAQHIPAPQDDEILALGQQLNSTYVAYGAEGGASMQRQQEADASSAKMSKKVAVERAQLKSKKSYDNRGWDVVDATVSKPKFLEETKDEYLPAEMRGKTLEEKKQIVAAKTAEREQLKLKIAKLETERATFIDSEKKKQNLGAEQSLETELMKSTKKIAEKKGYK
;
A
#
# COMPACT_ATOMS: atom_id res chain seq x y z
N GLN A 1 -19.49 -7.51 -13.04
CA GLN A 1 -18.23 -7.32 -13.79
C GLN A 1 -17.41 -6.28 -13.04
N LEU A 2 -16.10 -6.49 -12.86
CA LEU A 2 -15.25 -5.54 -12.15
C LEU A 2 -15.03 -4.26 -12.99
N GLN A 3 -14.98 -3.10 -12.33
CA GLN A 3 -14.67 -1.82 -12.96
C GLN A 3 -13.14 -1.69 -13.13
N TRP A 4 -12.61 -2.29 -14.19
CA TRP A 4 -11.17 -2.19 -14.50
C TRP A 4 -10.80 -0.79 -15.00
N SER A 5 -9.59 -0.35 -14.68
CA SER A 5 -9.02 0.88 -15.25
C SER A 5 -8.95 0.79 -16.77
N SER A 6 -9.28 1.90 -17.43
CA SER A 6 -9.13 2.09 -18.88
C SER A 6 -7.74 2.59 -19.29
N ASP A 7 -6.86 2.90 -18.32
CA ASP A 7 -5.48 3.30 -18.61
C ASP A 7 -4.71 2.10 -19.22
N PRO A 8 -4.14 2.25 -20.44
CA PRO A 8 -3.36 1.18 -21.08
C PRO A 8 -2.11 0.79 -20.28
N ASN A 9 -1.59 1.66 -19.42
CA ASN A 9 -0.46 1.37 -18.56
C ASN A 9 -0.87 0.65 -17.27
N ALA A 10 -2.15 0.63 -16.91
CA ALA A 10 -2.60 -0.01 -15.69
C ALA A 10 -2.18 -1.48 -15.67
N MET A 11 -1.67 -1.92 -14.52
CA MET A 11 -1.44 -3.34 -14.27
C MET A 11 -2.72 -3.95 -13.72
N LYS A 12 -3.23 -5.00 -14.38
CA LYS A 12 -4.43 -5.71 -13.96
C LYS A 12 -4.02 -7.10 -13.53
N PHE A 13 -4.30 -7.45 -12.27
CA PHE A 13 -3.96 -8.74 -11.70
C PHE A 13 -5.21 -9.45 -11.22
N VAL A 14 -5.24 -10.77 -11.40
CA VAL A 14 -6.12 -11.68 -10.68
C VAL A 14 -5.23 -12.68 -9.98
N PHE A 15 -5.30 -12.72 -8.64
CA PHE A 15 -4.65 -13.74 -7.85
C PHE A 15 -5.66 -14.83 -7.53
N VAL A 16 -5.36 -16.06 -7.93
CA VAL A 16 -6.17 -17.24 -7.60
C VAL A 16 -5.40 -18.03 -6.55
N ALA A 17 -5.97 -18.12 -5.35
CA ALA A 17 -5.38 -18.86 -4.23
C ALA A 17 -6.33 -20.00 -3.81
N GLY A 18 -5.80 -21.20 -3.61
CA GLY A 18 -6.61 -22.36 -3.24
C GLY A 18 -5.81 -23.63 -3.03
N ASN A 19 -6.46 -24.67 -2.49
CA ASN A 19 -5.87 -25.97 -2.15
C ASN A 19 -6.63 -27.15 -2.78
N GLU A 20 -7.62 -26.88 -3.63
CA GLU A 20 -8.46 -27.87 -4.29
C GLU A 20 -8.16 -27.92 -5.79
N GLU A 21 -8.74 -28.87 -6.55
CA GLU A 21 -8.53 -28.93 -8.01
C GLU A 21 -8.85 -27.59 -8.71
N PHE A 22 -8.07 -27.21 -9.71
CA PHE A 22 -8.19 -25.88 -10.32
C PHE A 22 -9.46 -25.69 -11.16
N ASP A 23 -9.99 -26.76 -11.76
CA ASP A 23 -11.02 -26.70 -12.80
C ASP A 23 -12.40 -27.17 -12.30
N GLN A 24 -12.84 -26.63 -11.16
CA GLN A 24 -14.13 -26.98 -10.54
C GLN A 24 -15.34 -26.21 -11.11
N GLY A 25 -15.06 -25.15 -11.88
CA GLY A 25 -16.09 -24.25 -12.39
C GLY A 25 -16.71 -24.73 -13.71
N PRO A 26 -17.85 -24.15 -14.11
CA PRO A 26 -18.47 -24.44 -15.41
C PRO A 26 -17.66 -23.89 -16.60
N ILE A 27 -16.64 -23.06 -16.34
CA ILE A 27 -15.76 -22.47 -17.35
C ILE A 27 -14.37 -23.08 -17.17
N THR A 28 -13.85 -23.68 -18.24
CA THR A 28 -12.53 -24.31 -18.20
C THR A 28 -11.42 -23.29 -17.95
N ALA A 29 -10.35 -23.72 -17.27
CA ALA A 29 -9.14 -22.93 -17.07
C ALA A 29 -8.60 -22.33 -18.38
N ALA A 30 -8.61 -23.11 -19.47
CA ALA A 30 -8.11 -22.64 -20.77
C ALA A 30 -8.93 -21.47 -21.32
N THR A 31 -10.26 -21.53 -21.22
CA THR A 31 -11.15 -20.44 -21.63
C THR A 31 -10.93 -19.21 -20.75
N ALA A 32 -10.90 -19.39 -19.43
CA ALA A 32 -10.74 -18.28 -18.49
C ALA A 32 -9.40 -17.55 -18.66
N MET A 33 -8.29 -18.29 -18.82
CA MET A 33 -6.96 -17.69 -19.02
C MET A 33 -6.86 -16.95 -20.36
N LYS A 34 -7.45 -17.50 -21.42
CA LYS A 34 -7.51 -16.83 -22.73
C LYS A 34 -8.28 -15.51 -22.65
N ASP A 35 -9.41 -15.49 -21.96
CA ASP A 35 -10.24 -14.30 -21.79
C ASP A 35 -9.56 -13.23 -20.93
N ALA A 36 -8.81 -13.65 -19.90
CA ALA A 36 -8.00 -12.75 -19.08
C ALA A 36 -6.86 -12.12 -19.91
N ALA A 37 -6.11 -12.94 -20.66
CA ALA A 37 -5.02 -12.47 -21.51
C ALA A 37 -5.51 -11.49 -22.59
N ALA A 38 -6.67 -11.76 -23.22
CA ALA A 38 -7.28 -10.87 -24.21
C ALA A 38 -7.65 -9.49 -23.64
N LYS A 39 -7.77 -9.36 -22.31
CA LYS A 39 -8.08 -8.11 -21.59
C LYS A 39 -6.85 -7.49 -20.91
N ASP A 40 -5.66 -8.01 -21.19
CA ASP A 40 -4.40 -7.63 -20.54
C ASP A 40 -4.46 -7.79 -19.01
N ILE A 41 -5.09 -8.87 -18.55
CA ILE A 41 -5.17 -9.25 -17.14
C ILE A 41 -4.15 -10.37 -16.90
N SER A 42 -3.19 -10.11 -16.02
CA SER A 42 -2.23 -11.10 -15.54
C SER A 42 -2.87 -11.97 -14.47
N VAL A 43 -2.96 -13.27 -14.70
CA VAL A 43 -3.43 -14.23 -13.69
C VAL A 43 -2.21 -14.81 -12.98
N GLN A 44 -2.23 -14.80 -11.64
CA GLN A 44 -1.18 -15.34 -10.79
C GLN A 44 -1.78 -16.42 -9.91
N LEU A 45 -1.10 -17.57 -9.83
CA LEU A 45 -1.61 -18.75 -9.15
C LEU A 45 -0.84 -19.04 -7.87
N ILE A 46 -1.57 -19.24 -6.79
CA ILE A 46 -1.05 -19.56 -5.46
C ILE A 46 -1.72 -20.85 -4.99
N PHE A 47 -0.98 -21.95 -5.01
CA PHE A 47 -1.43 -23.21 -4.46
C PHE A 47 -1.06 -23.34 -2.99
N CYS A 48 -2.06 -23.59 -2.15
CA CYS A 48 -1.89 -23.83 -0.72
C CYS A 48 -1.60 -25.31 -0.46
N GLY A 49 -0.39 -25.75 -0.81
CA GLY A 49 0.03 -27.16 -0.72
C GLY A 49 1.41 -27.39 -1.33
N SER A 50 1.82 -28.66 -1.44
CA SER A 50 3.17 -29.04 -1.88
C SER A 50 3.30 -29.23 -3.39
N LYS A 51 2.33 -29.87 -4.05
CA LYS A 51 2.29 -30.06 -5.51
C LYS A 51 0.88 -30.40 -5.99
N ASP A 52 0.47 -29.83 -7.12
CA ASP A 52 -0.77 -30.20 -7.80
C ASP A 52 -0.64 -30.01 -9.33
N GLU A 53 -0.91 -31.07 -10.09
CA GLU A 53 -0.74 -31.08 -11.55
C GLU A 53 -1.77 -30.21 -12.28
N THR A 54 -2.98 -30.05 -11.72
CA THR A 54 -4.03 -29.19 -12.28
C THR A 54 -3.63 -27.72 -12.17
N TRP A 55 -3.04 -27.32 -11.05
CA TRP A 55 -2.51 -25.98 -10.83
C TRP A 55 -1.26 -25.71 -11.68
N GLU A 56 -0.35 -26.68 -11.83
CA GLU A 56 0.80 -26.56 -12.72
C GLU A 56 0.36 -26.36 -14.18
N ARG A 57 -0.67 -27.10 -14.62
CA ARG A 57 -1.25 -26.93 -15.95
C ARG A 57 -1.90 -25.56 -16.11
N ALA A 58 -2.64 -25.10 -15.11
CA ALA A 58 -3.25 -23.78 -15.10
C ALA A 58 -2.21 -22.65 -15.17
N ALA A 59 -1.09 -22.78 -14.46
CA ALA A 59 -0.01 -21.78 -14.48
C ALA A 59 0.63 -21.65 -15.87
N LYS A 60 0.82 -22.79 -16.55
CA LYS A 60 1.29 -22.81 -17.96
C LYS A 60 0.31 -22.09 -18.88
N LEU A 61 -1.00 -22.30 -18.71
CA LEU A 61 -2.04 -21.61 -19.47
C LEU A 61 -2.06 -20.10 -19.19
N ALA A 62 -1.85 -19.71 -17.93
CA ALA A 62 -1.76 -18.33 -17.49
C ALA A 62 -0.45 -17.62 -17.91
N GLN A 63 0.55 -18.38 -18.40
CA GLN A 63 1.92 -17.92 -18.60
C GLN A 63 2.50 -17.27 -17.33
N SER A 64 2.13 -17.82 -16.16
CA SER A 64 2.51 -17.34 -14.85
C SER A 64 3.40 -18.36 -14.14
N ASP A 65 4.16 -17.89 -13.16
CA ASP A 65 4.80 -18.79 -12.21
C ASP A 65 3.71 -19.38 -11.29
N LEU A 66 3.85 -20.64 -10.85
CA LEU A 66 3.01 -21.22 -9.80
C LEU A 66 3.70 -21.00 -8.45
N MET A 67 3.03 -20.29 -7.54
CA MET A 67 3.50 -20.14 -6.17
C MET A 67 2.91 -21.26 -5.32
N THR A 68 3.71 -21.82 -4.42
CA THR A 68 3.24 -22.75 -3.40
C THR A 68 3.46 -22.14 -2.03
N ILE A 69 2.43 -22.07 -1.21
CA ILE A 69 2.53 -21.61 0.17
C ILE A 69 2.01 -22.68 1.13
N ASP A 70 2.66 -22.80 2.28
CA ASP A 70 2.11 -23.58 3.38
C ASP A 70 1.10 -22.69 4.13
N GLN A 71 -0.18 -23.01 4.00
CA GLN A 71 -1.26 -22.27 4.65
C GLN A 71 -1.16 -22.27 6.19
N ASN A 72 -0.42 -23.20 6.78
CA ASN A 72 -0.22 -23.30 8.22
C ASN A 72 1.00 -22.48 8.69
N GLN A 73 1.82 -21.95 7.78
CA GLN A 73 2.92 -21.06 8.12
C GLN A 73 2.37 -19.65 8.36
N VAL A 74 2.32 -19.25 9.63
CA VAL A 74 2.02 -17.88 10.02
C VAL A 74 3.32 -17.09 9.97
N ALA A 75 3.39 -16.07 9.12
CA ALA A 75 4.55 -15.18 9.04
C ALA A 75 4.91 -14.65 10.44
N GLN A 76 6.09 -15.02 10.94
CA GLN A 76 6.45 -14.72 12.32
C GLN A 76 6.70 -13.22 12.48
N HIS A 77 5.92 -12.57 13.35
CA HIS A 77 6.22 -11.18 13.73
C HIS A 77 7.42 -11.18 14.67
N ILE A 78 8.52 -10.58 14.22
CA ILE A 78 9.68 -10.27 15.07
C ILE A 78 9.48 -8.83 15.59
N PRO A 79 9.15 -8.65 16.89
CA PRO A 79 8.99 -7.31 17.45
C PRO A 79 10.32 -6.57 17.39
N ALA A 80 10.31 -5.38 16.79
CA ALA A 80 11.51 -4.56 16.66
C ALA A 80 11.48 -3.41 17.67
N PRO A 81 12.65 -3.01 18.22
CA PRO A 81 12.70 -1.92 19.21
C PRO A 81 12.22 -0.57 18.64
N GLN A 82 12.23 -0.41 17.31
CA GLN A 82 11.76 0.80 16.63
C GLN A 82 10.23 0.90 16.50
N ASP A 83 9.49 -0.19 16.73
CA ASP A 83 8.06 -0.27 16.41
C ASP A 83 7.24 0.82 17.11
N ASP A 84 7.45 1.02 18.42
CA ASP A 84 6.67 1.98 19.21
C ASP A 84 6.94 3.43 18.79
N GLU A 85 8.19 3.75 18.46
CA GLU A 85 8.54 5.09 17.99
C GLU A 85 7.95 5.37 16.60
N ILE A 86 7.99 4.39 15.68
CA ILE A 86 7.35 4.53 14.36
C ILE A 86 5.83 4.75 14.51
N LEU A 87 5.17 4.03 15.41
CA LEU A 87 3.74 4.21 15.68
C LEU A 87 3.44 5.59 16.25
N ALA A 88 4.23 6.07 17.21
CA ALA A 88 4.07 7.40 17.79
C ALA A 88 4.26 8.50 16.73
N LEU A 89 5.29 8.40 15.90
CA LEU A 89 5.52 9.33 14.79
C LEU A 89 4.42 9.24 13.74
N GLY A 90 3.88 8.05 13.46
CA GLY A 90 2.74 7.85 12.57
C GLY A 90 1.45 8.50 13.06
N GLN A 91 1.27 8.61 14.39
CA GLN A 91 0.17 9.37 14.98
C GLN A 91 0.41 10.88 14.88
N GLN A 92 1.63 11.35 15.15
CA GLN A 92 2.02 12.76 14.97
C GLN A 92 1.89 13.20 13.51
N LEU A 93 2.16 12.30 12.56
CA LEU A 93 2.00 12.59 11.14
C LEU A 93 0.54 12.95 10.82
N ASN A 94 -0.43 12.31 11.48
CA ASN A 94 -1.84 12.59 11.28
C ASN A 94 -2.25 14.00 11.71
N SER A 95 -1.60 14.58 12.72
CA SER A 95 -1.88 15.96 13.15
C SER A 95 -1.31 17.02 12.21
N THR A 96 -0.57 16.60 11.17
CA THR A 96 -0.11 17.49 10.12
C THR A 96 -1.09 17.63 8.96
N TYR A 97 -2.10 16.77 8.85
CA TYR A 97 -3.12 16.85 7.79
C TYR A 97 -4.12 17.97 8.04
N VAL A 98 -4.46 18.68 6.96
CA VAL A 98 -5.30 19.87 6.96
C VAL A 98 -6.40 19.66 5.92
N ALA A 99 -7.56 19.17 6.37
CA ALA A 99 -8.66 18.81 5.48
C ALA A 99 -9.29 20.03 4.78
N TYR A 100 -9.62 19.92 3.48
CA TYR A 100 -10.35 20.93 2.73
C TYR A 100 -11.40 20.34 1.78
N GLY A 101 -12.29 21.21 1.30
CA GLY A 101 -13.31 20.85 0.32
C GLY A 101 -14.40 19.94 0.89
N ALA A 102 -15.32 19.51 0.01
CA ALA A 102 -16.47 18.70 0.40
C ALA A 102 -16.07 17.30 0.92
N GLU A 103 -14.96 16.75 0.42
CA GLU A 103 -14.50 15.40 0.79
C GLU A 103 -13.54 15.39 1.98
N GLY A 104 -13.04 16.56 2.42
CA GLY A 104 -12.01 16.67 3.46
C GLY A 104 -12.33 15.92 4.75
N GLY A 105 -13.53 16.14 5.29
CA GLY A 105 -13.97 15.48 6.53
C GLY A 105 -14.07 13.97 6.39
N ALA A 106 -14.67 13.50 5.29
CA ALA A 106 -14.80 12.06 5.02
C ALA A 106 -13.42 11.39 4.78
N SER A 107 -12.49 12.07 4.10
CA SER A 107 -11.12 11.57 3.90
C SER A 107 -10.35 11.46 5.22
N MET A 108 -10.45 12.46 6.10
CA MET A 108 -9.85 12.39 7.44
C MET A 108 -10.43 11.24 8.28
N GLN A 109 -11.74 11.03 8.21
CA GLN A 109 -12.37 9.91 8.90
C GLN A 109 -11.86 8.56 8.36
N ARG A 110 -11.82 8.39 7.03
CA ARG A 110 -11.25 7.19 6.40
C ARG A 110 -9.80 6.93 6.83
N GLN A 111 -9.01 7.98 6.96
CA GLN A 111 -7.63 7.90 7.45
C GLN A 111 -7.55 7.28 8.85
N GLN A 112 -8.39 7.79 9.77
CA GLN A 112 -8.46 7.35 11.16
C GLN A 112 -9.01 5.91 11.27
N GLU A 113 -10.04 5.58 10.51
CA GLU A 113 -10.61 4.23 10.47
C GLU A 113 -9.59 3.20 9.98
N ALA A 114 -8.83 3.55 8.94
CA ALA A 114 -7.78 2.67 8.44
C ALA A 114 -6.60 2.55 9.43
N ASP A 115 -6.24 3.61 10.17
CA ASP A 115 -5.25 3.51 11.25
C ASP A 115 -5.73 2.58 12.37
N ALA A 116 -6.99 2.72 12.80
CA ALA A 116 -7.59 1.88 13.82
C ALA A 116 -7.72 0.42 13.38
N SER A 117 -8.09 0.19 12.11
CA SER A 117 -8.18 -1.16 11.54
C SER A 117 -6.82 -1.85 11.51
N SER A 118 -5.77 -1.17 11.03
CA SER A 118 -4.40 -1.69 11.03
C SER A 118 -3.91 -2.03 12.44
N ALA A 119 -4.18 -1.17 13.42
CA ALA A 119 -3.84 -1.42 14.83
C ALA A 119 -4.55 -2.64 15.42
N LYS A 120 -5.82 -2.89 15.04
CA LYS A 120 -6.57 -4.08 15.46
C LYS A 120 -6.04 -5.37 14.83
N MET A 121 -5.50 -5.31 13.61
CA MET A 121 -4.96 -6.49 12.93
C MET A 121 -3.66 -6.97 13.58
N SER A 122 -2.68 -6.09 13.74
CA SER A 122 -1.45 -6.37 14.50
C SER A 122 -0.57 -5.13 14.62
N LYS A 123 0.40 -5.19 15.55
CA LYS A 123 1.45 -4.16 15.66
C LYS A 123 2.26 -4.01 14.36
N LYS A 124 2.59 -5.13 13.68
CA LYS A 124 3.28 -5.15 12.37
C LYS A 124 2.54 -4.29 11.35
N VAL A 125 1.26 -4.57 11.16
CA VAL A 125 0.42 -3.90 10.14
C VAL A 125 0.26 -2.40 10.47
N ALA A 126 0.17 -2.04 11.74
CA ALA A 126 0.13 -0.64 12.15
C ALA A 126 1.45 0.11 11.85
N VAL A 127 2.59 -0.53 12.08
CA VAL A 127 3.92 0.02 11.74
C VAL A 127 4.05 0.21 10.23
N GLU A 128 3.69 -0.79 9.43
CA GLU A 128 3.72 -0.73 7.97
C GLU A 128 2.81 0.37 7.42
N ARG A 129 1.64 0.58 8.04
CA ARG A 129 0.77 1.69 7.70
C ARG A 129 1.40 3.05 8.02
N ALA A 130 2.05 3.21 9.17
CA ALA A 130 2.77 4.44 9.51
C ALA A 130 3.91 4.73 8.50
N GLN A 131 4.64 3.69 8.10
CA GLN A 131 5.67 3.78 7.06
C GLN A 131 5.10 4.14 5.69
N LEU A 132 3.96 3.55 5.30
CA LEU A 132 3.29 3.86 4.03
C LEU A 132 2.90 5.35 3.97
N LYS A 133 2.32 5.89 5.05
CA LYS A 133 1.94 7.31 5.14
C LYS A 133 3.11 8.27 5.00
N SER A 134 4.33 7.82 5.32
CA SER A 134 5.53 8.66 5.20
C SER A 134 6.11 8.69 3.79
N LYS A 135 5.67 7.80 2.90
CA LYS A 135 6.18 7.71 1.52
C LYS A 135 5.61 8.81 0.64
N LYS A 136 6.39 9.19 -0.37
CA LYS A 136 5.97 10.14 -1.42
C LYS A 136 4.78 9.65 -2.25
N SER A 137 4.59 8.33 -2.37
CA SER A 137 3.45 7.73 -3.07
C SER A 137 2.13 7.88 -2.32
N TYR A 138 2.16 8.28 -1.05
CA TYR A 138 0.97 8.53 -0.26
C TYR A 138 0.38 9.91 -0.61
N ASP A 139 -0.57 9.91 -1.54
CA ASP A 139 -1.12 11.13 -2.15
C ASP A 139 -2.46 11.54 -1.51
N ASN A 140 -2.47 12.69 -0.84
CA ASN A 140 -3.69 13.26 -0.24
C ASN A 140 -4.09 14.59 -0.88
N ARG A 141 -3.54 14.92 -2.05
CA ARG A 141 -3.72 16.23 -2.71
C ARG A 141 -5.17 16.60 -2.99
N GLY A 142 -6.07 15.61 -3.06
CA GLY A 142 -7.50 15.84 -3.28
C GLY A 142 -8.27 16.35 -2.05
N TRP A 143 -7.70 16.24 -0.85
CA TRP A 143 -8.40 16.55 0.39
C TRP A 143 -7.54 17.20 1.48
N ASP A 144 -6.21 17.20 1.35
CA ASP A 144 -5.26 17.82 2.29
C ASP A 144 -4.61 19.07 1.68
N VAL A 145 -4.74 20.22 2.35
CA VAL A 145 -4.23 21.53 1.88
C VAL A 145 -2.72 21.51 1.70
N VAL A 146 -2.00 20.82 2.58
CA VAL A 146 -0.54 20.79 2.57
C VAL A 146 -0.05 20.07 1.31
N ASP A 147 -0.53 18.84 1.06
CA ASP A 147 -0.20 18.10 -0.16
C ASP A 147 -0.67 18.84 -1.42
N ALA A 148 -1.89 19.41 -1.40
CA ALA A 148 -2.42 20.19 -2.52
C ALA A 148 -1.53 21.40 -2.87
N THR A 149 -1.03 22.12 -1.85
CA THR A 149 -0.14 23.28 -2.04
C THR A 149 1.24 22.88 -2.54
N VAL A 150 1.80 21.77 -2.03
CA VAL A 150 3.08 21.21 -2.53
C VAL A 150 2.98 20.84 -4.00
N SER A 151 1.84 20.27 -4.42
CA SER A 151 1.62 19.89 -5.82
C SER A 151 1.23 21.05 -6.73
N LYS A 152 0.60 22.08 -6.20
CA LYS A 152 0.13 23.24 -6.95
C LYS A 152 0.43 24.51 -6.14
N PRO A 153 1.56 25.21 -6.43
CA PRO A 153 2.00 26.36 -5.64
C PRO A 153 0.99 27.51 -5.54
N LYS A 154 0.06 27.64 -6.52
CA LYS A 154 -1.01 28.64 -6.53
C LYS A 154 -2.32 28.19 -5.87
N PHE A 155 -2.31 27.05 -5.18
CA PHE A 155 -3.52 26.43 -4.64
C PHE A 155 -4.27 27.36 -3.67
N LEU A 156 -3.56 28.06 -2.79
CA LEU A 156 -4.16 28.94 -1.78
C LEU A 156 -4.75 30.23 -2.38
N GLU A 157 -4.22 30.70 -3.50
CA GLU A 157 -4.73 31.84 -4.25
C GLU A 157 -6.04 31.51 -5.00
N GLU A 158 -6.15 30.28 -5.49
CA GLU A 158 -7.25 29.85 -6.35
C GLU A 158 -8.41 29.19 -5.57
N THR A 159 -8.15 28.72 -4.35
CA THR A 159 -9.15 28.06 -3.51
C THR A 159 -10.04 29.09 -2.82
N LYS A 160 -11.36 28.93 -2.96
CA LYS A 160 -12.31 29.80 -2.25
C LYS A 160 -12.20 29.58 -0.74
N ASP A 161 -12.30 30.68 0.01
CA ASP A 161 -12.15 30.67 1.47
C ASP A 161 -13.14 29.72 2.17
N GLU A 162 -14.37 29.61 1.66
CA GLU A 162 -15.41 28.70 2.18
C GLU A 162 -15.00 27.22 2.18
N TYR A 163 -14.11 26.81 1.27
CA TYR A 163 -13.63 25.43 1.17
C TYR A 163 -12.42 25.13 2.06
N LEU A 164 -11.78 26.15 2.63
CA LEU A 164 -10.68 25.96 3.57
C LEU A 164 -11.20 25.52 4.94
N PRO A 165 -10.37 24.87 5.78
CA PRO A 165 -10.75 24.55 7.15
C PRO A 165 -10.92 25.80 8.00
N ALA A 166 -11.67 25.69 9.09
CA ALA A 166 -12.01 26.81 9.98
C ALA A 166 -10.79 27.59 10.48
N GLU A 167 -9.67 26.90 10.71
CA GLU A 167 -8.40 27.50 11.14
C GLU A 167 -7.75 28.41 10.07
N MET A 168 -8.17 28.31 8.80
CA MET A 168 -7.65 29.08 7.68
C MET A 168 -8.64 30.10 7.11
N ARG A 169 -9.95 29.97 7.39
CA ARG A 169 -10.98 30.90 6.88
C ARG A 169 -10.79 32.30 7.43
N GLY A 170 -11.00 33.31 6.59
CA GLY A 170 -10.85 34.73 6.94
C GLY A 170 -9.40 35.20 7.13
N LYS A 171 -8.41 34.30 7.07
CA LYS A 171 -6.99 34.65 7.11
C LYS A 171 -6.52 35.22 5.78
N THR A 172 -5.54 36.12 5.86
CA THR A 172 -4.83 36.63 4.68
C THR A 172 -4.07 35.51 3.97
N LEU A 173 -3.73 35.72 2.70
CA LEU A 173 -2.94 34.77 1.93
C LEU A 173 -1.59 34.47 2.60
N GLU A 174 -0.96 35.47 3.20
CA GLU A 174 0.34 35.32 3.87
C GLU A 174 0.23 34.45 5.12
N GLU A 175 -0.79 34.67 5.96
CA GLU A 175 -1.04 33.81 7.13
C GLU A 175 -1.35 32.37 6.73
N LYS A 176 -2.12 32.15 5.66
CA LYS A 176 -2.39 30.81 5.12
C LYS A 176 -1.10 30.11 4.67
N LYS A 177 -0.23 30.84 3.97
CA LYS A 177 1.09 30.34 3.54
C LYS A 177 1.97 29.98 4.73
N GLN A 178 1.98 30.78 5.79
CA GLN A 178 2.73 30.50 7.01
C GLN A 178 2.23 29.23 7.72
N ILE A 179 0.91 29.03 7.82
CA ILE A 179 0.31 27.81 8.39
C ILE A 179 0.76 26.57 7.59
N VAL A 180 0.62 26.64 6.26
CA VAL A 180 0.99 25.52 5.38
C VAL A 180 2.50 25.26 5.42
N ALA A 181 3.34 26.30 5.46
CA ALA A 181 4.79 26.15 5.57
C ALA A 181 5.19 25.46 6.89
N ALA A 182 4.60 25.86 8.01
CA ALA A 182 4.84 25.23 9.31
C ALA A 182 4.45 23.74 9.30
N LYS A 183 3.26 23.42 8.78
CA LYS A 183 2.77 22.04 8.67
C LYS A 183 3.59 21.19 7.70
N THR A 184 4.02 21.77 6.59
CA THR A 184 4.95 21.11 5.64
C THR A 184 6.27 20.76 6.34
N ALA A 185 6.88 21.71 7.05
CA ALA A 185 8.15 21.49 7.74
C ALA A 185 8.04 20.41 8.83
N GLU A 186 6.98 20.47 9.65
CA GLU A 186 6.67 19.44 10.66
C GLU A 186 6.52 18.05 10.00
N ARG A 187 5.72 17.96 8.94
CA ARG A 187 5.46 16.72 8.21
C ARG A 187 6.74 16.11 7.64
N GLU A 188 7.58 16.91 6.99
CA GLU A 188 8.84 16.41 6.40
C GLU A 188 9.83 15.94 7.48
N GLN A 189 9.91 16.62 8.63
CA GLN A 189 10.71 16.14 9.76
C GLN A 189 10.23 14.78 10.29
N LEU A 190 8.92 14.60 10.43
CA LEU A 190 8.33 13.32 10.86
C LEU A 190 8.61 12.21 9.85
N LYS A 191 8.43 12.48 8.55
CA LYS A 191 8.72 11.52 7.48
C LYS A 191 10.18 11.06 7.49
N LEU A 192 11.11 12.00 7.66
CA LEU A 192 12.55 11.69 7.73
C LEU A 192 12.88 10.78 8.94
N LYS A 193 12.29 11.06 10.11
CA LYS A 193 12.46 10.21 11.29
C LYS A 193 11.90 8.80 11.06
N ILE A 194 10.69 8.69 10.50
CA ILE A 194 10.07 7.39 10.17
C ILE A 194 10.95 6.61 9.18
N ALA A 195 11.45 7.26 8.12
CA ALA A 195 12.28 6.60 7.11
C ALA A 195 13.62 6.08 7.68
N LYS A 196 14.22 6.85 8.61
CA LYS A 196 15.41 6.40 9.35
C LYS A 196 15.10 5.16 10.18
N LEU A 197 14.06 5.22 11.02
CA LEU A 197 13.66 4.10 11.89
C LEU A 197 13.23 2.87 11.10
N GLU A 198 12.59 3.04 9.94
CA GLU A 198 12.25 1.94 9.03
C GLU A 198 13.48 1.19 8.54
N THR A 199 14.55 1.92 8.21
CA THR A 199 15.83 1.33 7.76
C THR A 199 16.50 0.55 8.90
N GLU A 200 16.51 1.13 10.11
CA GLU A 200 17.04 0.49 11.31
C GLU A 200 16.22 -0.76 11.71
N ARG A 201 14.90 -0.66 11.61
CA ARG A 201 13.95 -1.76 11.83
C ARG A 201 14.20 -2.92 10.87
N ALA A 202 14.32 -2.63 9.58
CA ALA A 202 14.60 -3.65 8.57
C ALA A 202 15.93 -4.37 8.86
N THR A 203 16.97 -3.61 9.18
CA THR A 203 18.28 -4.15 9.57
C THR A 203 18.19 -5.06 10.81
N PHE A 204 17.44 -4.63 11.83
CA PHE A 204 17.21 -5.43 13.04
C PHE A 204 16.50 -6.75 12.72
N ILE A 205 15.37 -6.68 12.00
CA ILE A 205 14.58 -7.86 11.63
C ILE A 205 15.42 -8.85 10.80
N ASP A 206 16.19 -8.37 9.83
CA ASP A 206 17.05 -9.22 9.02
C ASP A 206 18.14 -9.90 9.87
N SER A 207 18.67 -9.20 10.87
CA SER A 207 19.65 -9.78 11.80
C SER A 207 19.03 -10.86 12.70
N GLU A 208 17.81 -10.64 13.19
CA GLU A 208 17.10 -11.60 14.04
C GLU A 208 16.67 -12.85 13.26
N LYS A 209 16.19 -12.69 12.03
CA LYS A 209 15.90 -13.83 11.13
C LYS A 209 17.11 -14.73 10.94
N LYS A 210 18.28 -14.14 10.66
CA LYS A 210 19.54 -14.88 10.52
C LYS A 210 19.93 -15.62 11.80
N LYS A 211 19.79 -15.00 12.98
CA LYS A 211 20.09 -15.65 14.27
C LYS A 211 19.19 -16.85 14.54
N GLN A 212 17.93 -16.76 14.13
CA GLN A 212 16.92 -17.80 14.35
C GLN A 212 16.96 -18.90 13.27
N ASN A 213 17.92 -18.85 12.32
CA ASN A 213 17.96 -19.70 11.13
C ASN A 213 16.63 -19.71 10.34
N LEU A 214 15.86 -18.62 10.45
CA LEU A 214 14.70 -18.39 9.61
C LEU A 214 15.26 -18.00 8.24
N GLY A 215 15.13 -18.90 7.27
CA GLY A 215 15.49 -18.62 5.88
C GLY A 215 14.66 -17.46 5.31
N ALA A 216 14.87 -17.13 4.03
CA ALA A 216 13.95 -16.25 3.33
C ALA A 216 12.58 -16.94 3.26
N GLU A 217 11.68 -16.61 4.19
CA GLU A 217 10.34 -17.21 4.25
C GLU A 217 9.60 -16.95 2.93
N GLN A 218 9.21 -18.03 2.27
CA GLN A 218 8.23 -18.00 1.19
C GLN A 218 6.85 -17.73 1.81
N SER A 219 6.60 -16.45 2.07
CA SER A 219 5.30 -15.97 2.49
C SER A 219 4.46 -15.58 1.28
N LEU A 220 3.13 -15.57 1.46
CA LEU A 220 2.21 -15.01 0.48
C LEU A 220 2.66 -13.60 0.04
N GLU A 221 3.07 -12.75 0.99
CA GLU A 221 3.54 -11.39 0.71
C GLU A 221 4.78 -11.39 -0.21
N THR A 222 5.80 -12.18 0.12
CA THR A 222 7.06 -12.27 -0.65
C THR A 222 6.80 -12.70 -2.09
N GLU A 223 5.98 -13.74 -2.27
CA GLU A 223 5.71 -14.33 -3.59
C GLU A 223 4.79 -13.43 -4.45
N LEU A 224 3.78 -12.80 -3.84
CA LEU A 224 2.97 -11.76 -4.47
C LEU A 224 3.88 -10.63 -4.99
N MET A 225 4.73 -10.07 -4.12
CA MET A 225 5.62 -8.96 -4.47
C MET A 225 6.60 -9.33 -5.59
N LYS A 226 7.17 -10.53 -5.56
CA LYS A 226 8.07 -11.02 -6.62
C LYS A 226 7.39 -11.05 -7.98
N SER A 227 6.17 -11.58 -8.04
CA SER A 227 5.42 -11.68 -9.29
C SER A 227 4.95 -10.34 -9.82
N THR A 228 4.46 -9.46 -8.93
CA THR A 228 4.02 -8.11 -9.28
C THR A 228 5.18 -7.28 -9.80
N LYS A 229 6.37 -7.34 -9.16
CA LYS A 229 7.57 -6.63 -9.63
C LYS A 229 7.98 -7.07 -11.04
N LYS A 230 8.03 -8.37 -11.30
CA LYS A 230 8.36 -8.92 -12.63
C LYS A 230 7.41 -8.41 -13.73
N ILE A 231 6.12 -8.23 -13.42
CA ILE A 231 5.13 -7.69 -14.37
C ILE A 231 5.25 -6.17 -14.48
N ALA A 232 5.49 -5.47 -13.37
CA ALA A 232 5.72 -4.03 -13.34
C ALA A 232 6.92 -3.64 -14.22
N GLU A 233 8.04 -4.36 -14.09
CA GLU A 233 9.24 -4.18 -14.92
C GLU A 233 8.95 -4.37 -16.41
N LYS A 234 8.19 -5.41 -16.79
CA LYS A 234 7.76 -5.65 -18.18
C LYS A 234 6.90 -4.52 -18.74
N LYS A 235 6.12 -3.85 -17.90
CA LYS A 235 5.28 -2.69 -18.27
C LYS A 235 6.02 -1.35 -18.14
N GLY A 236 7.32 -1.35 -17.83
CA GLY A 236 8.16 -0.15 -17.78
C GLY A 236 8.07 0.66 -16.49
N TYR A 237 7.46 0.11 -15.44
CA TYR A 237 7.51 0.68 -14.10
C TYR A 237 8.91 0.52 -13.51
N LYS A 238 9.39 1.55 -12.82
CA LYS A 238 10.73 1.60 -12.18
C LYS A 238 10.58 1.77 -10.68
#